data_AF-A0A1A6FST4-F1
#
_entry.id   AF-A0A1A6FST4-F1
#
_cell.length_a   1.000
_cell.length_b   1.000
_cell.length_c   1.000
_cell.angle_alpha   90.00
_cell.angle_beta   90.00
_cell.angle_gamma   90.00
#
_symmetry.space_group_name_H-M   'P 1'
#
loop_
_entity.id
_entity.type
_entity.pdbx_description
1 polymer ?
#
loop_
_entity_poly.entity_id
_entity_poly.type
_entity_poly.pdbx_seq_one_letter_code
_entity_poly.pdbx_strand_id
1 'polypeptide(L)'
;IPKSVCSESCGPGFRKISQEGKAVCCYDCTPCADNEISNETDMDQCMTCPESHYANTEKKHCLQKGVSFLNHKDPLGMSLTTIALCFSLLTAVVLGLFVKHRDTPIVKANNRTLSYILLTTLTVCFLCPLLFIGHPNTTTCILQQITFGGAFTMALATVLAKTITVIIAFKVTFPRRV
;
A
#
# COMPACT_ATOMS: atom_id res chain seq x y z
N ILE A 1 -51.90 4.64 32.97
CA ILE A 1 -51.47 3.75 34.07
C ILE A 1 -49.97 3.94 34.23
N PRO A 2 -49.44 4.40 35.38
CA PRO A 2 -48.00 4.54 35.59
C PRO A 2 -47.34 3.16 35.69
N LYS A 3 -46.14 3.00 35.11
CA LYS A 3 -45.32 1.80 35.25
C LYS A 3 -44.44 1.93 36.50
N SER A 4 -44.44 0.90 37.36
CA SER A 4 -43.59 0.83 38.55
C SER A 4 -42.25 0.19 38.21
N VAL A 5 -41.38 0.93 37.51
CA VAL A 5 -40.02 0.48 37.14
C VAL A 5 -38.96 1.34 37.82
N CYS A 6 -37.83 0.72 38.17
CA CYS A 6 -36.71 1.41 38.83
C CYS A 6 -35.82 2.16 37.83
N SER A 7 -35.51 1.50 36.71
CA SER A 7 -34.75 2.03 35.59
C SER A 7 -35.55 1.85 34.30
N GLU A 8 -35.43 2.79 33.38
CA GLU A 8 -35.94 2.66 32.02
C GLU A 8 -35.07 1.67 31.23
N SER A 9 -35.66 1.03 30.22
CA SER A 9 -34.94 0.10 29.34
C SER A 9 -33.82 0.80 28.57
N CYS A 10 -32.64 0.18 28.53
CA CYS A 10 -31.51 0.65 27.75
C CYS A 10 -31.77 0.43 26.25
N GLY A 11 -31.67 1.49 25.47
CA GLY A 11 -31.75 1.42 24.02
C GLY A 11 -30.52 0.76 23.38
N PRO A 12 -30.59 0.41 22.09
CA PRO A 12 -29.43 -0.06 21.33
C PRO A 12 -28.26 0.92 21.41
N GLY A 13 -27.04 0.38 21.48
CA GLY A 13 -25.79 1.13 21.70
C GLY A 13 -25.34 1.22 23.16
N PHE A 14 -26.20 0.79 24.09
CA PHE A 14 -25.93 0.79 25.53
C PHE A 14 -26.03 -0.63 26.09
N ARG A 15 -25.29 -0.87 27.18
CA ARG A 15 -25.38 -2.06 28.04
C ARG A 15 -25.81 -1.67 29.45
N LYS A 16 -26.44 -2.62 30.14
CA LYS A 16 -26.81 -2.47 31.54
C LYS A 16 -25.59 -2.69 32.44
N ILE A 17 -25.46 -1.86 33.46
CA ILE A 17 -24.52 -2.06 34.57
C ILE A 17 -25.33 -2.07 35.86
N SER A 18 -25.25 -3.18 36.60
CA SER A 18 -25.90 -3.33 37.89
C SER A 18 -25.34 -2.33 38.90
N GLN A 19 -26.22 -1.67 39.65
CA GLN A 19 -25.81 -0.79 40.74
C GLN A 19 -25.52 -1.62 42.00
N GLU A 20 -24.30 -1.49 42.54
CA GLU A 20 -23.93 -2.16 43.78
C GLU A 20 -24.88 -1.76 44.93
N GLY A 21 -25.42 -2.76 45.64
CA GLY A 21 -26.31 -2.55 46.78
C GLY A 21 -27.79 -2.28 46.44
N LYS A 22 -28.20 -2.28 45.16
CA LYS A 22 -29.62 -2.17 44.76
C LYS A 22 -30.16 -3.49 44.20
N ALA A 23 -31.50 -3.55 44.03
CA ALA A 23 -32.17 -4.71 43.42
C ALA A 23 -31.76 -4.89 41.95
N VAL A 24 -31.81 -6.12 41.43
CA VAL A 24 -31.40 -6.48 40.05
C VAL A 24 -32.15 -5.69 38.97
N CYS A 25 -33.36 -5.21 39.25
CA CYS A 25 -34.14 -4.38 38.34
C CYS A 25 -33.69 -2.91 38.28
N CYS A 26 -32.71 -2.49 39.10
CA CYS A 26 -32.14 -1.16 39.12
C CYS A 26 -30.72 -1.19 38.52
N TYR A 27 -30.59 -0.68 37.31
CA TYR A 27 -29.33 -0.64 36.56
C TYR A 27 -29.15 0.70 35.86
N ASP A 28 -27.91 1.02 35.48
CA ASP A 28 -27.58 2.17 34.64
C ASP A 28 -27.25 1.73 33.21
N CYS A 29 -27.63 2.56 32.25
CA CYS A 29 -27.28 2.37 30.84
C CYS A 29 -25.95 3.04 30.55
N THR A 30 -24.95 2.25 30.15
CA THR A 30 -23.64 2.77 29.74
C THR A 30 -23.35 2.43 28.28
N PRO A 31 -22.71 3.34 27.52
CA PRO A 31 -22.41 3.07 26.12
C PRO A 31 -21.41 1.93 25.97
N CYS A 32 -21.54 1.16 24.89
CA CYS A 32 -20.57 0.12 24.53
C CYS A 32 -19.18 0.72 24.25
N ALA A 33 -18.14 -0.09 24.45
CA ALA A 33 -16.75 0.34 24.22
C ALA A 33 -16.44 0.57 22.74
N ASP A 34 -15.22 0.99 22.45
CA ASP A 34 -14.76 1.12 21.08
C ASP A 34 -14.72 -0.23 20.37
N ASN A 35 -15.23 -0.25 19.13
CA ASN A 35 -15.43 -1.43 18.31
C ASN A 35 -16.42 -2.49 18.86
N GLU A 36 -17.24 -2.13 19.84
CA GLU A 36 -18.35 -2.94 20.34
C GLU A 36 -19.70 -2.31 19.99
N ILE A 37 -20.74 -3.13 19.87
CA ILE A 37 -22.11 -2.71 19.59
C ILE A 37 -23.13 -3.40 20.50
N SER A 38 -24.31 -2.81 20.60
CA SER A 38 -25.53 -3.39 21.17
C SER A 38 -26.66 -3.12 20.18
N ASN A 39 -27.21 -4.16 19.56
CA ASN A 39 -28.26 -4.05 18.54
C ASN A 39 -29.67 -4.19 19.14
N GLU A 40 -29.78 -4.78 20.34
CA GLU A 40 -31.03 -5.02 21.04
C GLU A 40 -31.19 -4.10 22.25
N THR A 41 -32.42 -3.98 22.75
CA THR A 41 -32.71 -3.26 24.00
C THR A 41 -32.37 -4.14 25.21
N ASP A 42 -31.93 -3.52 26.31
CA ASP A 42 -31.66 -4.20 27.59
C ASP A 42 -30.60 -5.31 27.53
N MET A 43 -29.57 -5.15 26.69
CA MET A 43 -28.43 -6.07 26.69
C MET A 43 -27.56 -5.94 27.95
N ASP A 44 -27.15 -7.07 28.53
CA ASP A 44 -26.20 -7.12 29.65
C ASP A 44 -24.75 -6.93 29.18
N GLN A 45 -24.43 -7.36 27.95
CA GLN A 45 -23.09 -7.30 27.38
C GLN A 45 -23.14 -6.82 25.93
N CYS A 46 -22.14 -6.02 25.54
CA CYS A 46 -21.95 -5.61 24.16
C CYS A 46 -21.23 -6.69 23.36
N MET A 47 -21.48 -6.75 22.06
CA MET A 47 -20.81 -7.66 21.13
C MET A 47 -19.70 -6.94 20.36
N THR A 48 -18.57 -7.58 20.16
CA THR A 48 -17.46 -7.01 19.39
C THR A 48 -17.70 -7.17 17.88
N CYS A 49 -17.41 -6.13 17.09
CA CYS A 49 -17.47 -6.25 15.64
C CYS A 49 -16.35 -7.16 15.09
N PRO A 50 -16.60 -7.92 14.00
CA PRO A 50 -15.57 -8.70 13.33
C PRO A 50 -14.48 -7.80 12.74
N GLU A 51 -13.26 -8.32 12.53
CA GLU A 51 -12.10 -7.51 12.12
C GLU A 51 -12.30 -6.71 10.83
N SER A 52 -13.13 -7.19 9.90
CA SER A 52 -13.46 -6.52 8.65
C SER A 52 -14.42 -5.34 8.81
N HIS A 53 -14.98 -5.15 10.00
CA HIS A 53 -15.96 -4.13 10.33
C HIS A 53 -15.50 -3.24 11.49
N TYR A 54 -16.17 -2.12 11.67
CA TYR A 54 -16.03 -1.22 12.80
C TYR A 54 -17.40 -0.78 13.32
N ALA A 55 -17.52 -0.51 14.62
CA ALA A 55 -18.77 -0.01 15.21
C ALA A 55 -19.11 1.40 14.70
N ASN A 56 -20.38 1.67 14.37
CA ASN A 56 -20.84 3.03 14.05
C ASN A 56 -20.77 3.96 15.28
N THR A 57 -20.93 5.27 15.07
CA THR A 57 -20.89 6.28 16.14
C THR A 57 -21.92 6.04 17.25
N GLU A 58 -23.09 5.51 16.91
CA GLU A 58 -24.16 5.18 17.85
C GLU A 58 -23.98 3.83 18.55
N LYS A 59 -22.93 3.06 18.20
CA LYS A 59 -22.63 1.71 18.70
C LYS A 59 -23.77 0.70 18.46
N LYS A 60 -24.57 0.87 17.41
CA LYS A 60 -25.72 -0.01 17.09
C LYS A 60 -25.41 -1.05 16.02
N HIS A 61 -24.53 -0.69 15.08
CA HIS A 61 -24.27 -1.50 13.89
C HIS A 61 -22.78 -1.58 13.60
N CYS A 62 -22.35 -2.74 13.10
CA CYS A 62 -21.02 -2.92 12.52
C CYS A 62 -21.06 -2.48 11.05
N LEU A 63 -20.20 -1.54 10.69
CA LEU A 63 -20.01 -1.04 9.33
C LEU A 63 -18.74 -1.65 8.73
N GLN A 64 -18.80 -2.04 7.45
CA GLN A 64 -17.62 -2.56 6.76
C GLN A 64 -16.51 -1.51 6.70
N LYS A 65 -15.28 -1.87 7.05
CA LYS A 65 -14.12 -1.00 6.85
C LYS A 65 -13.91 -0.74 5.36
N GLY A 66 -13.82 0.53 4.98
CA GLY A 66 -13.44 0.91 3.62
C GLY A 66 -11.98 0.54 3.33
N VAL A 67 -11.70 0.09 2.11
CA VAL A 67 -10.33 -0.14 1.65
C VAL A 67 -9.73 1.18 1.14
N SER A 68 -8.64 1.62 1.77
CA SER A 68 -7.86 2.77 1.27
C SER A 68 -6.83 2.27 0.27
N PHE A 69 -6.91 2.75 -0.97
CA PHE A 69 -5.95 2.43 -2.02
C PHE A 69 -5.61 3.70 -2.82
N LEU A 70 -4.46 3.69 -3.51
CA LEU A 70 -4.07 4.78 -4.37
C LEU A 70 -4.81 4.67 -5.69
N ASN A 71 -5.78 5.56 -5.93
CA ASN A 71 -6.60 5.50 -7.12
C ASN A 71 -5.90 6.21 -8.29
N HIS A 72 -6.12 5.72 -9.52
CA HIS A 72 -5.65 6.41 -10.73
C HIS A 72 -6.26 7.80 -10.89
N LYS A 73 -7.42 8.05 -10.28
CA LYS A 73 -8.09 9.37 -10.29
C LYS A 73 -7.54 10.32 -9.22
N ASP A 74 -6.74 9.85 -8.28
CA ASP A 74 -6.13 10.71 -7.28
C ASP A 74 -4.97 11.49 -7.92
N PRO A 75 -4.71 12.74 -7.51
CA PRO A 75 -3.62 13.55 -8.09
C PRO A 75 -2.25 12.88 -7.94
N LEU A 76 -2.04 12.16 -6.84
CA LEU A 76 -0.83 11.37 -6.61
C LEU A 76 -0.74 10.16 -7.55
N GLY A 77 -1.84 9.44 -7.77
CA GLY A 77 -1.90 8.32 -8.70
C GLY A 77 -1.68 8.76 -10.15
N MET A 78 -2.30 9.86 -10.57
CA MET A 78 -2.13 10.44 -11.91
C MET A 78 -0.70 10.90 -12.16
N SER A 79 -0.11 11.65 -11.23
CA SER A 79 1.26 12.16 -11.37
C SER A 79 2.27 11.02 -11.45
N LEU A 80 2.18 10.03 -10.56
CA LEU A 80 3.04 8.84 -10.59
C LEU A 80 2.91 8.06 -11.89
N THR A 81 1.67 7.82 -12.35
CA THR A 81 1.42 7.12 -13.61
C THR A 81 2.04 7.86 -14.80
N THR A 82 1.85 9.18 -14.86
CA THR A 82 2.37 10.01 -15.95
C THR A 82 3.89 10.02 -15.95
N ILE A 83 4.51 10.23 -14.79
CA ILE A 83 5.97 10.26 -14.65
C ILE A 83 6.59 8.91 -15.03
N ALA A 84 6.01 7.80 -14.54
CA ALA A 84 6.44 6.44 -14.85
C ALA A 84 6.41 6.17 -16.37
N LEU A 85 5.30 6.50 -17.03
CA LEU A 85 5.15 6.30 -18.47
C LEU A 85 6.08 7.20 -19.28
N CYS A 86 6.21 8.48 -18.92
CA CYS A 86 7.12 9.41 -19.60
C CYS A 86 8.57 8.93 -19.54
N PHE A 87 9.06 8.55 -18.35
CA PHE A 87 10.44 8.05 -18.22
C PHE A 87 10.65 6.71 -18.91
N SER A 88 9.68 5.79 -18.82
CA SER A 88 9.73 4.49 -19.52
C SER A 88 9.78 4.67 -21.05
N LEU A 89 8.99 5.57 -21.60
CA LEU A 89 9.01 5.91 -23.03
C LEU A 89 10.35 6.52 -23.44
N LEU A 90 10.87 7.47 -22.66
CA LEU A 90 12.17 8.08 -22.91
C LEU A 90 13.29 7.03 -22.91
N THR A 91 13.32 6.12 -21.94
CA THR A 91 14.34 5.05 -21.90
C THR A 91 14.19 4.05 -23.04
N ALA A 92 12.95 3.72 -23.43
CA ALA A 92 12.70 2.85 -24.58
C ALA A 92 13.18 3.47 -25.89
N VAL A 93 12.98 4.79 -26.08
CA VAL A 93 13.52 5.53 -27.24
C VAL A 93 15.04 5.48 -27.24
N VAL A 94 15.68 5.73 -26.09
CA VAL A 94 17.15 5.64 -25.97
C VAL A 94 17.65 4.23 -26.28
N LEU A 95 16.97 3.19 -25.78
CA LEU A 95 17.29 1.80 -26.09
C LEU A 95 17.17 1.53 -27.60
N GLY A 96 16.09 1.98 -28.24
CA GLY A 96 15.89 1.89 -29.68
C GLY A 96 17.00 2.57 -30.47
N LEU A 97 17.45 3.75 -30.03
CA LEU A 97 18.59 4.45 -30.62
C LEU A 97 19.90 3.66 -30.48
N PHE A 98 20.16 3.06 -29.31
CA PHE A 98 21.33 2.21 -29.08
C PHE A 98 21.31 0.93 -29.93
N VAL A 99 20.13 0.37 -30.21
CA VAL A 99 19.96 -0.77 -31.10
C VAL A 99 20.16 -0.35 -32.56
N LYS A 100 19.58 0.77 -32.99
CA LYS A 100 19.71 1.28 -34.36
C LYS A 100 21.13 1.73 -34.70
N HIS A 101 21.78 2.45 -33.79
CA HIS A 101 23.14 2.97 -33.96
C HIS A 101 24.19 2.06 -33.33
N ARG A 102 23.94 0.75 -33.32
CA ARG A 102 24.80 -0.25 -32.68
C ARG A 102 26.26 -0.13 -33.14
N ASP A 103 26.50 0.21 -34.40
CA ASP A 103 27.85 0.31 -35.00
C ASP A 103 28.55 1.65 -34.84
N THR A 104 27.93 2.61 -34.14
CA THR A 104 28.62 3.86 -33.80
C THR A 104 29.76 3.60 -32.80
N PRO A 105 30.88 4.33 -32.92
CA PRO A 105 32.03 4.16 -32.03
C PRO A 105 31.67 4.41 -30.56
N ILE A 106 30.65 5.25 -30.29
CA ILE A 106 30.13 5.52 -28.95
C ILE A 106 29.49 4.27 -28.32
N VAL A 107 28.64 3.56 -29.08
CA VAL A 107 27.95 2.34 -28.62
C VAL A 107 28.88 1.12 -28.59
N LYS A 108 29.98 1.16 -29.33
CA LYS A 108 31.02 0.12 -29.32
C LYS A 108 32.04 0.33 -28.19
N ALA A 109 32.34 1.59 -27.85
CA ALA A 109 33.21 1.96 -26.74
C ALA A 109 32.54 1.70 -25.38
N ASN A 110 31.22 1.90 -25.29
CA ASN A 110 30.43 1.32 -24.22
C ASN A 110 30.19 -0.17 -24.49
N ASN A 111 30.26 -1.01 -23.46
CA ASN A 111 29.91 -2.42 -23.63
C ASN A 111 28.42 -2.54 -24.03
N ARG A 112 28.16 -2.95 -25.28
CA ARG A 112 26.81 -3.05 -25.88
C ARG A 112 25.85 -3.86 -25.00
N THR A 113 26.33 -5.01 -24.51
CA THR A 113 25.53 -5.92 -23.68
C THR A 113 25.14 -5.26 -22.35
N LEU A 114 26.08 -4.58 -21.70
CA LEU A 114 25.80 -3.88 -20.44
C LEU A 114 24.87 -2.69 -20.62
N SER A 115 25.01 -1.95 -21.71
CA SER A 115 24.12 -0.83 -22.01
C SER A 115 22.68 -1.29 -22.25
N TYR A 116 22.50 -2.41 -22.97
CA TYR A 116 21.18 -3.00 -23.18
C TYR A 116 20.56 -3.53 -21.90
N ILE A 117 21.32 -4.28 -21.08
CA ILE A 117 20.84 -4.77 -19.78
C ILE A 117 20.40 -3.59 -18.92
N LEU A 118 21.21 -2.53 -18.84
CA LEU A 118 20.91 -1.37 -18.03
C LEU A 118 19.62 -0.65 -18.46
N LEU A 119 19.50 -0.33 -19.74
CA LEU A 119 18.34 0.41 -20.25
C LEU A 119 17.06 -0.43 -20.14
N THR A 120 17.16 -1.75 -20.32
CA THR A 120 16.04 -2.67 -20.13
C THR A 120 15.59 -2.69 -18.68
N THR A 121 16.51 -2.88 -17.73
CA THR A 121 16.16 -2.90 -16.30
C THR A 121 15.61 -1.56 -15.83
N LEU A 122 16.18 -0.44 -16.29
CA LEU A 122 15.69 0.90 -15.95
C LEU A 122 14.26 1.12 -16.42
N THR A 123 13.92 0.63 -17.63
CA THR A 123 12.56 0.69 -18.17
C THR A 123 11.58 -0.11 -17.31
N VAL A 124 11.96 -1.31 -16.87
CA VAL A 124 11.15 -2.13 -15.95
C VAL A 124 10.98 -1.43 -14.60
N CYS A 125 12.05 -0.84 -14.05
CA CYS A 125 11.99 -0.09 -12.79
C CYS A 125 11.01 1.09 -12.85
N PHE A 126 10.95 1.83 -13.95
CA PHE A 126 9.98 2.92 -14.11
C PHE A 126 8.54 2.44 -14.19
N LEU A 127 8.28 1.20 -14.60
CA LEU A 127 6.94 0.61 -14.66
C LEU A 127 6.50 -0.01 -13.32
N CYS A 128 7.42 -0.35 -12.42
CA CYS A 128 7.13 -0.97 -11.12
C CYS A 128 6.08 -0.24 -10.27
N PRO A 129 6.07 1.11 -10.16
CA PRO A 129 5.07 1.83 -9.38
C PRO A 129 3.64 1.62 -9.87
N LEU A 130 3.44 1.32 -11.16
CA LEU A 130 2.10 1.10 -11.74
C LEU A 130 1.40 -0.13 -11.13
N LEU A 131 2.17 -1.12 -10.64
CA LEU A 131 1.63 -2.30 -9.96
C LEU A 131 1.01 -1.97 -8.58
N PHE A 132 1.33 -0.79 -8.03
CA PHE A 132 0.80 -0.31 -6.75
C PHE A 132 -0.42 0.60 -6.89
N ILE A 133 -0.77 1.01 -8.11
CA ILE A 133 -1.89 1.93 -8.36
C ILE A 133 -3.12 1.12 -8.79
N GLY A 134 -4.27 1.43 -8.20
CA GLY A 134 -5.54 0.77 -8.48
C GLY A 134 -6.06 -0.10 -7.33
N HIS A 135 -7.19 -0.78 -7.58
CA HIS A 135 -7.87 -1.57 -6.57
C HIS A 135 -7.05 -2.84 -6.27
N PRO A 136 -6.75 -3.15 -4.98
CA PRO A 136 -6.02 -4.35 -4.64
C PRO A 136 -6.83 -5.59 -5.06
N ASN A 137 -6.23 -6.42 -5.90
CA ASN A 137 -6.65 -7.78 -6.24
C ASN A 137 -5.62 -8.79 -5.69
N THR A 138 -5.98 -10.05 -5.55
CA THR A 138 -5.09 -11.09 -5.00
C THR A 138 -3.78 -11.17 -5.78
N THR A 139 -3.85 -11.05 -7.11
CA THR A 139 -2.68 -11.05 -7.99
C THR A 139 -1.80 -9.82 -7.75
N THR A 140 -2.38 -8.63 -7.72
CA THR A 140 -1.62 -7.39 -7.47
C THR A 140 -1.01 -7.39 -6.07
N CYS A 141 -1.68 -7.97 -5.07
CA CYS A 141 -1.15 -8.07 -3.71
C CYS A 141 0.15 -8.89 -3.65
N ILE A 142 0.16 -10.06 -4.30
CA ILE A 142 1.36 -10.92 -4.40
C ILE A 142 2.47 -10.18 -5.19
N LEU A 143 2.10 -9.56 -6.31
CA LEU A 143 3.03 -8.78 -7.13
C LEU A 143 3.61 -7.59 -6.36
N GLN A 144 2.82 -6.90 -5.54
CA GLN A 144 3.28 -5.77 -4.72
C GLN A 144 4.30 -6.23 -3.67
N GLN A 145 4.10 -7.37 -3.03
CA GLN A 145 5.06 -7.91 -2.06
C GLN A 145 6.41 -8.26 -2.70
N ILE A 146 6.39 -8.81 -3.92
CA ILE A 146 7.60 -9.08 -4.70
C ILE A 146 8.24 -7.76 -5.16
N THR A 147 7.43 -6.79 -5.57
CA THR A 147 7.92 -5.53 -6.15
C THR A 147 8.50 -4.61 -5.09
N PHE A 148 7.97 -4.59 -3.86
CA PHE A 148 8.46 -3.69 -2.80
C PHE A 148 9.92 -3.98 -2.42
N GLY A 149 10.27 -5.26 -2.25
CA GLY A 149 11.66 -5.68 -2.02
C GLY A 149 12.44 -5.84 -3.33
N GLY A 150 11.82 -6.43 -4.34
CA GLY A 150 12.46 -6.80 -5.60
C GLY A 150 12.80 -5.62 -6.50
N ALA A 151 11.90 -4.65 -6.67
CA ALA A 151 12.19 -3.47 -7.51
C ALA A 151 13.29 -2.61 -6.91
N PHE A 152 13.31 -2.44 -5.58
CA PHE A 152 14.35 -1.68 -4.89
C PHE A 152 15.71 -2.37 -4.99
N THR A 153 15.78 -3.67 -4.72
CA THR A 153 17.02 -4.46 -4.86
C THR A 153 17.50 -4.52 -6.31
N MET A 154 16.59 -4.70 -7.28
CA MET A 154 16.93 -4.65 -8.70
C MET A 154 17.46 -3.27 -9.11
N ALA A 155 16.81 -2.18 -8.70
CA ALA A 155 17.25 -0.83 -9.01
C ALA A 155 18.66 -0.58 -8.45
N LEU A 156 18.89 -0.90 -7.17
CA LEU A 156 20.21 -0.77 -6.54
C LEU A 156 21.27 -1.65 -7.20
N ALA A 157 20.96 -2.93 -7.46
CA ALA A 157 21.89 -3.86 -8.10
C ALA A 157 22.32 -3.38 -9.49
N THR A 158 21.38 -2.82 -10.26
CA THR A 158 21.65 -2.32 -11.62
C THR A 158 22.52 -1.06 -11.59
N VAL A 159 22.26 -0.13 -10.66
CA VAL A 159 23.08 1.06 -10.45
C VAL A 159 24.49 0.69 -10.00
N LEU A 160 24.61 -0.26 -9.07
CA LEU A 160 25.90 -0.77 -8.59
C LEU A 160 26.68 -1.45 -9.71
N ALA A 161 26.03 -2.32 -10.51
CA ALA A 161 26.65 -2.98 -11.64
C ALA A 161 27.18 -1.99 -12.69
N LYS A 162 26.44 -0.90 -12.97
CA LYS A 162 26.91 0.17 -13.86
C LYS A 162 28.14 0.86 -13.29
N THR A 163 28.07 1.25 -12.02
CA THR A 163 29.16 1.97 -11.33
C THR A 163 30.45 1.15 -11.33
N ILE A 164 30.36 -0.14 -10.98
CA ILE A 164 31.51 -1.06 -10.99
C ILE A 164 32.10 -1.20 -12.40
N THR A 165 31.26 -1.38 -13.42
CA THR A 165 31.72 -1.48 -14.81
C THR A 165 32.50 -0.23 -15.23
N VAL A 166 31.97 0.95 -14.92
CA VAL A 166 32.62 2.23 -15.23
C VAL A 166 33.96 2.34 -14.51
N ILE A 167 34.02 1.98 -13.22
CA ILE A 167 35.27 1.99 -12.43
C ILE A 167 36.31 1.03 -13.03
N ILE A 168 35.91 -0.18 -13.43
CA ILE A 168 36.81 -1.16 -14.06
C ILE A 168 37.30 -0.60 -15.40
N ALA A 169 36.42 -0.03 -16.23
CA ALA A 169 36.81 0.55 -17.51
C ALA A 169 37.87 1.64 -17.33
N PHE A 170 37.71 2.54 -16.35
CA PHE A 170 38.70 3.57 -16.02
C PHE A 170 40.00 2.99 -15.44
N LYS A 171 39.94 1.96 -14.58
CA LYS A 171 41.14 1.30 -14.05
C LYS A 171 41.93 0.55 -15.13
N VAL A 172 41.26 0.02 -16.15
CA VAL A 172 41.89 -0.69 -17.26
C VAL A 172 42.44 0.28 -18.31
N THR A 173 41.80 1.44 -18.53
CA THR A 173 42.31 2.48 -19.46
C THR A 173 43.42 3.35 -18.86
N PHE A 174 43.47 3.47 -17.53
CA PHE A 174 44.61 4.04 -16.81
C PHE A 174 45.28 2.93 -15.98
N PRO A 175 45.97 1.95 -16.60
CA PRO A 175 46.89 1.14 -15.83
C PRO A 175 47.93 2.12 -15.30
N ARG A 176 48.15 2.12 -13.98
CA ARG A 176 49.19 2.90 -13.29
C ARG A 176 50.38 3.19 -14.24
N ARG A 177 50.58 4.46 -14.61
CA ARG A 177 51.93 4.93 -14.98
C ARG A 177 52.76 4.81 -13.71
N VAL A 178 53.43 3.67 -13.55
CA VAL A 178 54.56 3.46 -12.66
C VAL A 178 55.63 2.81 -13.51
#